data_AF-A0A348PGS7-F1
#
_entry.id   AF-A0A348PGS7-F1
#
_cell.length_a   1.000
_cell.length_b   1.000
_cell.length_c   1.000
_cell.angle_alpha   90.00
_cell.angle_beta   90.00
_cell.angle_gamma   90.00
#
_symmetry.space_group_name_H-M   'P 1'
#
loop_
_entity.id
_entity.type
_entity.pdbx_description
1 polymer ?
#
loop_
_entity_poly.entity_id
_entity_poly.type
_entity_poly.pdbx_seq_one_letter_code
_entity_poly.pdbx_strand_id
1 'polypeptide(L)' 'EVLELAKRLQPDAETIMVTAHGDIPTAKRALQGGAYDFIEKPIDLVVFRNLVQRA' A
#
# COMPACT_ATOMS: atom_id res chain seq x y z
N GLU A 1 8.90 -0.90 -9.14
CA GLU A 1 9.46 -2.26 -9.37
C GLU A 1 8.77 -3.33 -8.51
N VAL A 2 8.88 -3.32 -7.17
CA VAL A 2 8.25 -4.35 -6.31
C VAL A 2 6.73 -4.41 -6.47
N LEU A 3 6.04 -3.26 -6.48
CA LEU A 3 4.59 -3.21 -6.68
C LEU A 3 4.16 -3.83 -8.03
N GLU A 4 4.92 -3.58 -9.10
CA GLU A 4 4.61 -4.18 -10.41
C GLU A 4 4.84 -5.68 -10.42
N LEU A 5 5.89 -6.17 -9.74
CA LEU A 5 6.13 -7.60 -9.59
C LEU A 5 5.01 -8.27 -8.77
N ALA A 6 4.58 -7.66 -7.67
CA ALA A 6 3.47 -8.16 -6.86
C ALA A 6 2.21 -8.33 -7.70
N LYS A 7 1.85 -7.30 -8.48
CA LYS A 7 0.71 -7.35 -9.40
C LYS A 7 0.82 -8.40 -10.50
N ARG A 8 2.02 -8.60 -11.05
CA ARG A 8 2.25 -9.61 -12.09
C ARG A 8 2.16 -11.03 -11.55
N LEU A 9 2.63 -11.26 -10.32
CA LEU A 9 2.65 -12.60 -9.72
C LEU A 9 1.32 -12.95 -9.06
N GLN A 10 0.62 -11.97 -8.49
CA GLN A 10 -0.67 -12.13 -7.82
C GLN A 10 -1.60 -10.96 -8.21
N PRO A 11 -2.25 -11.02 -9.39
CA PRO A 11 -3.09 -9.93 -9.88
C PRO A 11 -4.35 -9.69 -9.02
N ASP A 12 -4.83 -10.73 -8.32
CA ASP A 12 -6.01 -10.65 -7.44
C ASP A 12 -5.67 -10.20 -6.01
N ALA A 13 -4.38 -9.98 -5.70
CA ALA A 13 -3.95 -9.61 -4.35
C ALA A 13 -3.91 -8.09 -4.18
N GLU A 14 -4.66 -7.59 -3.20
CA GLU A 14 -4.60 -6.18 -2.83
C GLU A 14 -3.26 -5.84 -2.15
N THR A 15 -2.62 -4.77 -2.61
CA THR A 15 -1.29 -4.37 -2.13
C THR A 15 -1.36 -3.08 -1.34
N ILE A 16 -0.92 -3.12 -0.08
CA ILE A 16 -0.87 -1.94 0.80
C ILE A 16 0.58 -1.46 0.92
N MET A 17 0.85 -0.20 0.57
CA MET A 17 2.19 0.39 0.61
C MET A 17 2.52 0.92 2.00
N VAL A 18 3.65 0.51 2.59
CA VAL A 18 4.08 1.01 3.90
C VAL A 18 5.28 1.95 3.73
N THR A 19 5.19 3.21 4.19
CA THR A 19 6.30 4.19 4.09
C THR A 19 6.72 4.75 5.45
N ALA A 20 8.00 5.09 5.61
CA ALA A 20 8.55 5.76 6.81
C ALA A 20 8.80 7.26 6.62
N HIS A 21 8.72 7.75 5.39
CA HIS A 21 8.78 9.16 5.05
C HIS A 21 7.58 9.41 4.13
N GLY A 22 6.55 10.07 4.66
CA GLY A 22 5.30 10.33 3.97
C GLY A 22 5.42 11.39 2.86
N ASP A 23 6.36 11.26 1.94
CA ASP A 23 6.36 12.10 0.76
C ASP A 23 5.15 11.73 -0.12
N ILE A 24 4.14 12.61 -0.09
CA ILE A 24 2.89 12.56 -0.86
C ILE A 24 3.10 12.13 -2.33
N PRO A 25 4.15 12.57 -3.05
CA PRO A 25 4.40 12.12 -4.42
C PRO A 25 4.61 10.60 -4.54
N THR A 26 5.25 9.98 -3.55
CA THR A 26 5.53 8.53 -3.54
C THR A 26 4.27 7.73 -3.24
N ALA A 27 3.46 8.18 -2.27
CA ALA A 27 2.14 7.60 -2.00
C ALA A 27 1.23 7.68 -3.25
N LYS A 28 1.21 8.84 -3.92
CA LYS A 28 0.42 9.03 -5.14
C LYS A 28 0.86 8.11 -6.28
N ARG A 29 2.18 7.92 -6.46
CA ARG A 29 2.72 6.96 -7.45
C ARG A 29 2.35 5.52 -7.11
N ALA A 30 2.35 5.14 -5.83
CA ALA A 30 1.95 3.81 -5.40
C ALA A 30 0.47 3.54 -5.74
N LEU A 31 -0.41 4.48 -5.42
CA LEU A 31 -1.84 4.40 -5.77
C LEU A 31 -2.08 4.37 -7.28
N GLN A 32 -1.35 5.17 -8.06
CA GLN A 32 -1.43 5.13 -9.53
C GLN A 32 -0.89 3.84 -10.13
N GLY A 33 0.15 3.26 -9.52
CA GLY A 33 0.63 1.91 -9.80
C GLY A 33 -0.35 0.82 -9.34
N GLY A 34 -1.45 1.21 -8.70
CA GLY A 34 -2.57 0.44 -8.17
C GLY A 34 -2.24 -0.41 -6.95
N ALA A 35 -1.45 0.15 -6.04
CA ALA A 35 -1.61 -0.18 -4.63
C ALA A 35 -3.05 0.18 -4.20
N TYR A 36 -3.63 -0.66 -3.33
CA TYR A 36 -4.93 -0.46 -2.73
C TYR A 36 -4.96 0.80 -1.85
N ASP A 37 -3.97 0.91 -0.96
CA ASP A 37 -3.81 2.04 -0.06
C ASP A 37 -2.36 2.17 0.41
N PHE A 38 -2.07 3.17 1.23
CA PHE A 38 -0.79 3.34 1.89
C PHE A 38 -0.95 3.58 3.40
N ILE A 39 0.08 3.23 4.17
CA ILE A 39 0.16 3.48 5.61
C ILE A 39 1.54 4.02 5.98
N GLU A 40 1.55 5.04 6.83
CA GLU A 40 2.79 5.64 7.32
C GLU A 40 3.27 4.95 8.60
N LYS A 41 4.59 4.85 8.78
CA LYS A 41 5.21 4.41 10.02
C LYS A 41 5.36 5.59 10.99
N PRO A 42 5.15 5.39 12.30
CA PRO A 42 4.85 4.12 12.96
C PRO A 42 3.42 3.61 12.66
N ILE A 43 3.29 2.30 12.43
CA ILE A 43 2.00 1.70 12.05
C ILE A 43 1.07 1.67 13.26
N ASP A 44 -0.08 2.33 13.14
CA ASP A 44 -1.21 2.12 14.04
C ASP A 44 -1.91 0.80 13.70
N LEU A 45 -1.91 -0.14 14.64
CA LEU A 45 -2.48 -1.48 14.46
C LEU A 45 -4.01 -1.45 14.28
N VAL A 46 -4.70 -0.47 14.86
CA VAL A 46 -6.15 -0.31 14.70
C VAL A 46 -6.44 0.13 13.27
N VAL A 47 -5.72 1.13 12.78
CA VAL A 47 -5.84 1.62 11.40
C VAL A 47 -5.49 0.51 10.40
N PHE A 48 -4.37 -0.17 10.61
CA PHE A 48 -3.93 -1.27 9.75
C PHE A 48 -4.95 -2.40 9.69
N ARG A 49 -5.50 -2.82 10.84
CA ARG A 49 -6.53 -3.86 10.88
C ARG A 49 -7.79 -3.45 10.14
N ASN A 50 -8.24 -2.21 10.29
CA ASN A 50 -9.40 -1.70 9.56
C ASN A 50 -9.16 -1.69 8.05
N LEU A 51 -7.93 -1.42 7.63
CA LEU A 51 -7.55 -1.36 6.23
C LEU A 51 -7.54 -2.77 5.61
N VAL A 52 -6.95 -3.74 6.31
CA VAL A 52 -6.97 -5.16 5.90
C VAL A 52 -8.38 -5.75 5.86
N GLN A 53 -9.31 -5.28 6.70
CA GLN A 53 -10.71 -5.73 6.68
C GLN A 53 -11.53 -5.17 5.51
N ARG A 54 -11.05 -4.09 4.87
CA ARG A 54 -11.75 -3.41 3.77
C ARG A 54 -11.20 -3.78 2.38
N ALA A 55 -9.96 -4.25 2.34
CA ALA A 55 -9.34 -4.85 1.16
C ALA A 55 -9.92 -6.25 0.93
#